data_AF-A0A7K8R7T1-F1
#
_entry.id   AF-A0A7K8R7T1-F1
#
_cell.length_a   1.000
_cell.length_b   1.000
_cell.length_c   1.000
_cell.angle_alpha   90.00
_cell.angle_beta   90.00
_cell.angle_gamma   90.00
#
_symmetry.space_group_name_H-M   'P 1'
#
loop_
_entity.id
_entity.type
_entity.pdbx_description
1 polymer ?
#
loop_
_entity_poly.entity_id
_entity_poly.type
_entity_poly.pdbx_seq_one_letter_code
_entity_poly.pdbx_strand_id
1 'polypeptide(L)' 'KAYTSPDHTLLPEIQTPKRIRVSLDYKEGRVAFFSVDEGIHIFTFPLASFDGKKVHPWFWLGPATRLK' A
#
# COMPACT_ATOMS: atom_id res chain seq x y z
N LYS A 1 -0.74 -9.90 3.03
CA LYS A 1 0.37 -9.51 3.95
C LYS A 1 1.02 -8.24 3.45
N ALA A 2 1.44 -7.34 4.34
CA ALA A 2 2.26 -6.18 4.01
C ALA A 2 3.75 -6.54 4.14
N TYR A 3 4.57 -6.03 3.22
CA TYR A 3 6.02 -6.28 3.19
C TYR A 3 6.74 -5.29 4.13
N THR A 4 6.79 -5.64 5.41
CA THR A 4 7.53 -4.92 6.46
C THR A 4 8.78 -5.71 6.87
N SER A 5 9.68 -5.05 7.61
CA SER A 5 10.92 -5.64 8.13
C SER A 5 10.96 -5.51 9.67
N PRO A 6 11.48 -6.49 10.43
CA PRO A 6 12.13 -7.72 9.96
C PRO A 6 11.14 -8.76 9.39
N ASP A 7 9.91 -8.75 9.90
CA ASP A 7 8.86 -9.69 9.49
C ASP A 7 7.74 -9.00 8.71
N HIS A 8 7.07 -9.79 7.88
CA HIS A 8 5.90 -9.32 7.15
C HIS A 8 4.70 -9.17 8.10
N THR A 9 3.96 -8.08 7.96
CA THR A 9 2.75 -7.86 8.75
C THR A 9 1.57 -8.58 8.12
N LEU A 10 0.86 -9.40 8.90
CA LEU A 10 -0.40 -10.01 8.48
C LEU A 10 -1.48 -8.94 8.36
N LEU A 11 -2.30 -9.04 7.31
CA LEU A 11 -3.41 -8.12 7.11
C LEU A 11 -4.68 -8.73 7.68
N PRO A 12 -5.65 -7.92 8.14
CA PRO A 12 -6.96 -8.44 8.51
C PRO A 12 -7.61 -9.15 7.32
N GLU A 13 -8.44 -10.15 7.61
CA GLU A 13 -9.24 -10.80 6.59
C GLU A 13 -10.35 -9.84 6.16
N ILE A 14 -10.27 -9.41 4.90
CA ILE A 14 -11.21 -8.47 4.28
C ILE A 14 -11.67 -9.05 2.94
N GLN A 15 -12.79 -8.57 2.42
CA GLN A 15 -13.19 -8.93 1.06
C GLN A 15 -12.14 -8.43 0.07
N THR A 16 -11.82 -9.23 -0.94
CA THR A 16 -10.87 -8.84 -1.99
C THR A 16 -11.31 -7.55 -2.67
N PRO A 17 -10.58 -6.44 -2.51
CA PRO A 17 -10.97 -5.17 -3.10
C PRO A 17 -10.78 -5.21 -4.61
N LYS A 18 -11.73 -4.65 -5.35
CA LYS A 18 -11.62 -4.39 -6.79
C LYS A 18 -10.89 -3.08 -7.05
N ARG A 19 -10.97 -2.14 -6.12
CA ARG A 19 -10.35 -0.82 -6.19
C ARG A 19 -9.63 -0.50 -4.89
N ILE A 20 -8.34 -0.19 -5.01
CA ILE A 20 -7.50 0.23 -3.90
C ILE A 20 -7.15 1.70 -4.08
N ARG A 21 -7.32 2.49 -3.02
CA ARG A 21 -6.74 3.83 -2.92
C ARG A 21 -5.42 3.73 -2.16
N VAL A 22 -4.38 4.33 -2.73
CA VAL A 22 -3.08 4.52 -2.07
C VAL A 22 -2.95 6.00 -1.76
N SER A 23 -2.70 6.33 -0.50
CA SER A 23 -2.47 7.70 -0.04
C SER A 23 -1.01 7.85 0.41
N LEU A 24 -0.32 8.82 -0.17
CA LEU A 24 1.03 9.23 0.22
C LEU A 24 0.95 10.56 0.95
N ASP A 25 1.37 10.59 2.21
CA ASP A 25 1.67 11.81 2.93
C ASP A 25 3.18 11.96 3.02
N TYR A 26 3.73 12.79 2.12
CA TYR A 26 5.16 12.98 2.01
C TYR A 26 5.76 13.67 3.24
N LYS A 27 5.02 14.62 3.81
CA LYS A 27 5.52 15.44 4.92
C LYS A 27 5.57 14.61 6.20
N GLU A 28 4.53 13.82 6.46
CA GLU A 28 4.45 12.97 7.64
C GLU A 28 5.14 11.62 7.45
N GLY A 29 5.71 11.33 6.28
CA GLY A 29 6.45 10.08 6.06
C GLY A 29 5.56 8.84 5.99
N ARG A 30 4.32 8.96 5.51
CA ARG A 30 3.30 7.89 5.59
C ARG A 30 2.81 7.42 4.23
N VAL A 31 2.54 6.12 4.16
CA VAL A 31 1.80 5.51 3.06
C VAL A 31 0.69 4.63 3.64
N ALA A 32 -0.54 4.84 3.19
CA ALA A 32 -1.71 4.11 3.65
C ALA A 32 -2.54 3.56 2.48
N PHE A 33 -3.12 2.39 2.69
CA PHE A 33 -3.91 1.63 1.72
C PHE A 33 -5.35 1.49 2.22
N PHE A 34 -6.31 1.70 1.32
CA PHE A 34 -7.74 1.64 1.62
C PHE A 34 -8.49 0.85 0.55
N SER A 35 -9.50 0.10 0.96
CA SER A 35 -10.50 -0.48 0.07
C SER A 35 -11.48 0.62 -0.31
N VAL A 36 -11.60 0.93 -1.60
CA VAL A 36 -12.60 1.91 -2.06
C VAL A 36 -13.99 1.28 -2.07
N ASP A 37 -14.07 -0.02 -2.32
CA ASP A 37 -15.34 -0.73 -2.44
C ASP A 37 -16.07 -0.81 -1.10
N GLU A 38 -15.34 -1.08 -0.03
CA GLU A 38 -15.88 -1.17 1.34
C GLU A 38 -15.71 0.14 2.13
N GLY A 39 -14.90 1.08 1.64
CA GLY A 39 -14.60 2.33 2.34
C GLY A 39 -13.73 2.15 3.59
N ILE A 40 -13.06 1.01 3.74
CA ILE A 40 -12.28 0.68 4.94
C ILE A 40 -10.78 0.91 4.76
N HIS A 41 -10.10 1.16 5.88
CA HIS A 41 -8.65 1.16 5.98
C HIS A 41 -8.11 -0.28 5.95
N ILE A 42 -7.08 -0.53 5.12
CA ILE A 42 -6.42 -1.84 5.01
C ILE A 42 -5.16 -1.87 5.86
N PHE A 43 -4.26 -0.91 5.63
CA PHE A 43 -2.95 -0.88 6.30
C PHE A 43 -2.26 0.47 6.15
N THR A 44 -1.49 0.87 7.16
CA THR A 44 -0.56 2.01 7.11
C THR A 44 0.83 1.50 7.42
N PHE A 45 1.79 1.80 6.54
CA PHE A 45 3.19 1.47 6.80
C PHE A 45 3.74 2.28 7.98
N PRO A 46 4.71 1.73 8.74
CA PRO A 46 5.46 2.52 9.71
C PRO A 46 6.02 3.80 9.09
N LEU A 47 6.22 4.81 9.93
CA LEU A 47 6.80 6.09 9.49
C LEU A 47 8.13 5.86 8.76
N ALA A 48 8.29 6.51 7.62
CA ALA A 48 9.50 6.47 6.82
C ALA A 48 9.99 7.88 6.52
N SER A 49 11.31 8.08 6.57
CA SER A 49 11.91 9.27 5.97
C SER A 49 12.03 9.05 4.46
N PHE A 50 11.54 10.00 3.67
CA PHE A 50 11.71 9.99 2.21
C PHE A 50 12.96 10.74 1.73
N ASP A 51 13.64 11.48 2.62
CA ASP A 51 14.90 12.19 2.35
C ASP A 51 14.91 13.07 1.09
N GLY A 52 13.79 13.71 0.76
CA GLY A 52 13.67 14.53 -0.46
C GLY A 52 13.65 13.71 -1.77
N LYS A 53 13.68 12.38 -1.70
CA LYS A 53 13.62 11.49 -2.86
C LYS A 53 12.22 11.47 -3.44
N LYS A 54 12.13 11.37 -4.77
CA LYS A 54 10.86 11.17 -5.47
C LYS A 54 10.33 9.77 -5.19
N VAL A 55 9.06 9.71 -4.80
CA VAL A 55 8.33 8.46 -4.63
C VAL A 55 7.51 8.22 -5.89
N HIS A 56 7.65 7.04 -6.48
CA HIS A 56 6.90 6.63 -7.66
C HIS A 56 5.96 5.49 -7.31
N PRO A 57 4.76 5.43 -7.91
CA PRO A 57 3.92 4.25 -7.83
C PRO A 57 4.67 3.02 -8.36
N TRP A 58 4.64 1.92 -7.61
CA TRP A 58 5.23 0.66 -8.00
C TRP A 58 4.15 -0.41 -8.06
N PHE A 59 4.09 -1.13 -9.18
CA PHE A 59 3.14 -2.21 -9.41
C PHE A 59 3.92 -3.48 -9.74
N TRP A 60 3.63 -4.53 -8.97
CA TRP A 60 4.14 -5.87 -9.27
C TRP A 60 2.97 -6.74 -9.71
N LEU A 61 3.09 -7.32 -10.91
CA LEU A 61 2.05 -8.11 -11.54
C LEU A 61 2.39 -9.59 -11.46
N GLY A 62 1.37 -10.42 -11.21
CA GLY A 62 1.49 -11.86 -11.30
C GLY A 62 1.67 -12.34 -12.75
N PRO A 63 1.95 -13.63 -12.94
CA PRO A 63 2.05 -14.24 -14.26
C PRO A 63 0.83 -13.92 -15.13
N ALA A 64 1.05 -13.77 -16.45
CA ALA A 64 0.03 -13.48 -17.46
C ALA A 64 -0.77 -12.17 -17.30
N THR A 65 -0.37 -11.27 -16.39
CA THR A 65 -1.01 -9.94 -16.24
C THR A 65 -0.14 -8.86 -16.90
N ARG A 66 -0.78 -7.86 -17.53
CA ARG A 66 -0.09 -6.68 -18.11
C ARG A 66 -0.77 -5.40 -17.66
N LEU A 67 0.03 -4.40 -17.29
CA LEU A 67 -0.46 -3.05 -17.09
C LEU A 67 -0.73 -2.45 -18.47
N LYS A 68 -1.94 -1.92 -18.65
CA LYS A 68 -2.33 -1.18 -19.86
C LYS A 68 -2.02 0.30 -19.68
#